data_AF-A0AB39ZUF4-F1
#
_entry.id   AF-A0AB39ZUF4-F1
#
_cell.length_a   1.000
_cell.length_b   1.000
_cell.length_c   1.000
_cell.angle_alpha   90.00
_cell.angle_beta   90.00
_cell.angle_gamma   90.00
#
_symmetry.space_group_name_H-M   'P 1'
#
loop_
_entity.id
_entity.type
_entity.pdbx_description
1 polymer ?
#
loop_
_entity_poly.entity_id
_entity_poly.type
_entity_poly.pdbx_seq_one_letter_code
_entity_poly.pdbx_strand_id
1 'polypeptide(L)'
;MADIPEKSVYYKRERRKFALITYLLTAIFLIVALLQWVLFSFVGILRLFFTLHYWVSCIFFGLGLILLIFFIFFEALRFNKTINWLFAVLIFECIVLGIAPLVARHYRYQFLFSFLIWTLALAIFILCGSFLPLDLTLDVVVLFVLAVVSIIGAIYFVMLYIVANVPYSFIIARAFIVISILMFVMYHAQIINGGRFAEMRTKDYFLAAIILFLDFLLLFLFSFQMAPKWSDLCDSEWKNNLVLFKETTTSRPILWWHTWTWSTEDSALKHSTEEYAP
;
A
#
# COMPACT_ATOMS: atom_id res chain seq x y z
N MET A 1 53.98 0.26 10.62
CA MET A 1 53.07 -0.09 9.50
C MET A 1 52.28 -1.37 9.82
N ALA A 2 51.55 -1.36 10.95
CA ALA A 2 50.76 -2.51 11.46
C ALA A 2 49.28 -2.15 11.77
N ASP A 3 48.88 -0.87 11.64
CA ASP A 3 47.54 -0.37 12.01
C ASP A 3 46.43 -0.58 10.96
N ILE A 4 46.80 -1.01 9.74
CA ILE A 4 45.86 -1.12 8.62
C ILE A 4 44.84 -2.28 8.79
N PRO A 5 45.23 -3.50 9.20
CA PRO A 5 44.26 -4.59 9.38
C PRO A 5 43.28 -4.32 10.53
N GLU A 6 43.73 -3.78 11.66
CA GLU A 6 42.87 -3.53 12.84
C GLU A 6 41.80 -2.46 12.55
N LYS A 7 42.17 -1.37 11.88
CA LYS A 7 41.23 -0.32 11.45
C LYS A 7 40.17 -0.84 10.48
N SER A 8 40.55 -1.77 9.58
CA SER A 8 39.62 -2.38 8.63
C SER A 8 38.62 -3.34 9.29
N VAL A 9 39.07 -4.10 10.30
CA VAL A 9 38.23 -5.02 11.07
C VAL A 9 37.26 -4.24 11.96
N TYR A 10 37.74 -3.17 12.61
CA TYR A 10 36.90 -2.28 13.41
C TYR A 10 35.80 -1.63 12.57
N TYR A 11 36.14 -1.07 11.41
CA TYR A 11 35.17 -0.50 10.48
C TYR A 11 34.08 -1.51 10.08
N LYS A 12 34.48 -2.72 9.64
CA LYS A 12 33.54 -3.78 9.25
C LYS A 12 32.62 -4.19 10.41
N ARG A 13 33.14 -4.23 11.63
CA ARG A 13 32.36 -4.57 12.83
C ARG A 13 31.32 -3.49 13.15
N GLU A 14 31.71 -2.22 13.14
CA GLU A 14 30.80 -1.11 13.40
C GLU A 14 29.72 -0.98 12.32
N ARG A 15 30.06 -1.24 11.06
CA ARG A 15 29.09 -1.27 9.95
C ARG A 15 28.07 -2.39 10.10
N ARG A 16 28.50 -3.59 10.45
CA ARG A 16 27.58 -4.72 10.70
C ARG A 16 26.65 -4.43 11.88
N LYS A 17 27.15 -3.82 12.95
CA LYS A 17 26.32 -3.40 14.08
C LYS A 17 25.27 -2.37 13.65
N PHE A 18 25.68 -1.35 12.90
CA PHE A 18 24.77 -0.34 12.35
C PHE A 18 23.67 -0.97 11.49
N ALA A 19 24.04 -1.81 10.52
CA ALA A 19 23.08 -2.48 9.64
C ALA A 19 22.10 -3.35 10.44
N LEU A 20 22.61 -4.13 11.41
CA LEU A 20 21.77 -4.97 12.27
C LEU A 20 20.77 -4.14 13.10
N ILE A 21 21.21 -3.03 13.70
CA ILE A 21 20.34 -2.13 14.46
C ILE A 21 19.25 -1.54 13.55
N THR A 22 19.61 -1.09 12.36
CA THR A 22 18.68 -0.52 11.38
C THR A 22 17.62 -1.53 10.94
N TYR A 23 18.02 -2.76 10.60
CA TYR A 23 17.09 -3.81 10.19
C TYR A 23 16.19 -4.26 11.34
N LEU A 24 16.74 -4.38 12.56
CA LEU A 24 15.96 -4.72 13.75
C LEU A 24 14.94 -3.61 14.07
N LEU A 25 15.34 -2.34 13.97
CA LEU A 25 14.45 -1.21 14.18
C LEU A 25 13.34 -1.16 13.13
N THR A 26 13.66 -1.44 11.86
CA THR A 26 12.67 -1.57 10.79
C THR A 26 11.68 -2.69 11.08
N ALA A 27 12.15 -3.84 11.57
CA ALA A 27 11.28 -4.95 11.97
C ALA A 27 10.35 -4.57 13.13
N ILE A 28 10.86 -3.82 14.12
CA ILE A 28 10.02 -3.27 15.21
C ILE A 28 8.95 -2.33 14.64
N PHE A 29 9.31 -1.41 13.75
CA PHE A 29 8.35 -0.50 13.10
C PHE A 29 7.28 -1.26 12.33
N LEU A 30 7.63 -2.32 11.60
CA LEU A 30 6.67 -3.17 10.90
C LEU A 30 5.72 -3.87 11.88
N ILE A 31 6.22 -4.41 12.99
CA ILE A 31 5.40 -5.07 14.02
C ILE A 31 4.44 -4.07 14.67
N VAL A 32 4.93 -2.88 15.06
CA VAL A 32 4.11 -1.84 15.68
C VAL A 32 3.04 -1.36 14.70
N ALA A 33 3.40 -1.10 13.43
CA ALA A 33 2.45 -0.71 12.41
C ALA A 33 1.38 -1.78 12.19
N LEU A 34 1.77 -3.06 12.12
CA LEU A 34 0.82 -4.17 12.00
C LEU A 34 -0.15 -4.22 13.18
N LEU A 35 0.35 -4.10 14.41
CA LEU A 35 -0.49 -4.09 15.62
C LEU A 35 -1.50 -2.94 15.58
N GLN A 36 -1.06 -1.72 15.27
CA GLN A 36 -1.94 -0.55 15.16
C GLN A 36 -2.99 -0.73 14.06
N TRP A 37 -2.57 -1.19 12.88
CA TRP A 37 -3.47 -1.41 11.75
C TRP A 37 -4.48 -2.53 11.98
N VAL A 38 -4.09 -3.60 12.68
CA VAL A 38 -5.01 -4.65 13.14
C VAL A 38 -6.03 -4.05 14.11
N LEU A 39 -5.61 -3.22 15.06
CA LEU A 39 -6.54 -2.53 15.95
C LEU A 39 -7.53 -1.66 15.15
N PHE A 40 -7.05 -0.87 14.18
CA PHE A 40 -7.92 -0.02 13.35
C PHE A 40 -8.90 -0.81 12.47
N SER A 41 -8.53 -2.02 12.02
CA SER A 41 -9.37 -2.84 11.13
C SER A 41 -10.39 -3.71 11.89
N PHE A 42 -10.02 -4.24 13.06
CA PHE A 42 -10.85 -5.17 13.82
C PHE A 42 -11.75 -4.48 14.85
N VAL A 43 -11.31 -3.37 15.44
CA VAL A 43 -12.13 -2.62 16.42
C VAL A 43 -13.13 -1.74 15.69
N GLY A 44 -14.42 -2.09 15.80
CA GLY A 44 -15.50 -1.45 15.05
C GLY A 44 -15.59 0.08 15.23
N ILE A 45 -15.36 0.57 16.45
CA ILE A 45 -15.40 2.00 16.78
C ILE A 45 -14.27 2.75 16.05
N LEU A 46 -13.04 2.25 16.11
CA LEU A 46 -11.88 2.86 15.46
C LEU A 46 -12.03 2.82 13.94
N ARG A 47 -12.48 1.68 13.41
CA ARG A 47 -12.75 1.54 11.97
C ARG A 47 -13.77 2.58 11.48
N LEU A 48 -14.87 2.76 12.22
CA LEU A 48 -15.90 3.74 11.88
C LEU A 48 -15.34 5.17 11.94
N PHE A 49 -14.56 5.49 12.99
CA PHE A 49 -13.92 6.80 13.14
C PHE A 49 -13.05 7.15 11.93
N PHE A 50 -12.12 6.28 11.55
CA PHE A 50 -11.22 6.50 10.41
C PHE A 50 -11.94 6.46 9.05
N THR A 51 -13.05 5.73 8.95
CA THR A 51 -13.84 5.69 7.72
C THR A 51 -14.61 7.00 7.50
N LEU A 52 -15.20 7.55 8.56
CA LEU A 52 -15.97 8.81 8.52
C LEU A 52 -15.06 10.04 8.47
N HIS A 53 -13.99 10.06 9.26
CA HIS A 53 -13.09 11.21 9.41
C HIS A 53 -11.77 11.00 8.65
N TYR A 54 -11.85 10.48 7.42
CA TYR A 54 -10.66 10.15 6.61
C TYR A 54 -9.73 11.35 6.37
N TRP A 55 -10.28 12.57 6.36
CA TRP A 55 -9.54 13.81 6.19
C TRP A 55 -8.49 14.04 7.29
N VAL A 56 -8.74 13.55 8.52
CA VAL A 56 -7.79 13.64 9.64
C VAL A 56 -6.51 12.87 9.31
N SER A 57 -6.65 11.66 8.76
CA SER A 57 -5.50 10.86 8.33
C SER A 57 -4.75 11.49 7.16
N CYS A 58 -5.42 12.18 6.22
CA CYS A 58 -4.74 12.94 5.18
C CYS A 58 -3.85 14.05 5.76
N ILE A 59 -4.31 14.74 6.80
CA ILE A 59 -3.51 15.76 7.51
C ILE A 59 -2.29 15.13 8.18
N PHE A 60 -2.47 14.03 8.91
CA PHE A 60 -1.35 13.32 9.54
C PHE A 60 -0.34 12.80 8.53
N PHE A 61 -0.81 12.27 7.40
CA PHE A 61 0.07 11.80 6.33
C PHE A 61 0.90 12.95 5.75
N GLY A 62 0.27 14.08 5.41
CA GLY A 62 0.95 15.28 4.91
C GLY A 62 1.95 15.85 5.93
N LEU A 63 1.54 15.93 7.20
CA LEU A 63 2.41 16.36 8.30
C LEU A 63 3.62 15.43 8.45
N GLY A 64 3.42 14.11 8.38
CA GLY A 64 4.49 13.12 8.44
C GLY A 64 5.52 13.28 7.32
N LEU A 65 5.08 13.52 6.09
CA LEU A 65 5.97 13.79 4.96
C LEU A 65 6.75 15.09 5.12
N ILE A 66 6.10 16.17 5.59
CA ILE A 66 6.78 17.44 5.87
C ILE A 66 7.84 17.25 6.95
N LEU A 67 7.49 16.59 8.07
CA LEU A 67 8.42 16.29 9.15
C LEU A 67 9.60 15.43 8.67
N LEU A 68 9.35 14.47 7.77
CA LEU A 68 10.41 13.67 7.16
C LEU A 68 11.38 14.53 6.34
N ILE A 69 10.86 15.46 5.53
CA ILE A 69 11.69 16.40 4.77
C ILE A 69 12.56 17.24 5.72
N PHE A 70 11.96 17.81 6.77
CA PHE A 70 12.71 18.52 7.80
C PHE A 70 13.79 17.63 8.45
N PHE A 71 13.46 16.39 8.76
CA PHE A 71 14.39 15.46 9.38
C PHE A 71 15.56 15.04 8.47
N ILE A 72 15.36 15.02 7.15
CA ILE A 72 16.42 14.76 6.16
C ILE A 72 17.37 15.95 6.03
N PHE A 73 16.84 17.17 5.88
CA PHE A 73 17.65 18.37 5.60
C PHE A 73 18.37 18.92 6.83
N PHE A 74 17.76 18.83 8.02
CA PHE A 74 18.32 19.44 9.23
C PHE A 74 19.19 18.45 10.01
N GLU A 75 20.49 18.41 9.71
CA GLU A 75 21.42 17.49 10.38
C GLU A 75 21.47 17.70 11.91
N ALA A 76 21.28 18.95 12.37
CA ALA A 76 21.27 19.32 13.79
C ALA A 76 20.21 18.55 14.60
N LEU A 77 19.05 18.24 14.00
CA LEU A 77 17.98 17.46 14.64
C LEU A 77 18.38 15.99 14.83
N ARG A 78 19.21 15.45 13.93
CA ARG A 78 19.68 14.05 13.96
C ARG A 78 20.79 13.82 14.98
N PHE A 79 21.62 14.82 15.23
CA PHE A 79 22.76 14.68 16.14
C PHE A 79 22.37 14.63 17.63
N ASN A 80 21.30 15.31 18.02
CA ASN A 80 20.81 15.23 19.39
C ASN A 80 20.00 13.93 19.59
N LYS A 81 20.54 13.01 20.41
CA LYS A 81 19.96 11.67 20.63
C LYS A 81 18.48 11.71 21.02
N THR A 82 18.09 12.60 21.93
CA THR A 82 16.70 12.67 22.44
C THR A 82 15.75 13.22 21.37
N ILE A 83 16.18 14.27 20.67
CA ILE A 83 15.39 14.90 19.60
C ILE A 83 15.24 13.94 18.41
N ASN A 84 16.32 13.26 18.02
CA ASN A 84 16.32 12.28 16.94
C ASN A 84 15.29 11.17 17.18
N TRP A 85 15.29 10.58 18.37
CA TRP A 85 14.30 9.56 18.75
C TRP A 85 12.87 10.11 18.73
N LEU A 86 12.64 11.30 19.29
CA LEU A 86 11.32 11.92 19.33
C LEU A 86 10.77 12.18 17.91
N PHE A 87 11.58 12.78 17.03
CA PHE A 87 11.20 13.03 15.65
C PHE A 87 10.97 11.73 14.88
N ALA A 88 11.79 10.71 15.10
CA ALA A 88 11.63 9.42 14.45
C ALA A 88 10.29 8.76 14.79
N VAL A 89 9.93 8.74 16.08
CA VAL A 89 8.63 8.22 16.55
C VAL A 89 7.49 9.07 16.01
N LEU A 90 7.60 10.40 16.05
CA LEU A 90 6.56 11.30 15.54
C LEU A 90 6.31 11.11 14.04
N ILE A 91 7.36 11.02 13.23
CA ILE A 91 7.25 10.77 11.78
C ILE A 91 6.58 9.42 11.54
N PHE A 92 7.04 8.38 12.24
CA PHE A 92 6.48 7.04 12.12
C PHE A 92 4.97 7.02 12.45
N GLU A 93 4.57 7.55 13.60
CA GLU A 93 3.16 7.57 14.03
C GLU A 93 2.28 8.38 13.07
N CYS A 94 2.73 9.56 12.61
CA CYS A 94 2.02 10.35 11.61
C CYS A 94 1.77 9.57 10.31
N ILE A 95 2.76 8.82 9.84
CA ILE A 95 2.64 8.01 8.63
C ILE A 95 1.70 6.82 8.84
N VAL A 96 1.82 6.11 9.97
CA VAL A 96 0.97 4.96 10.30
C VAL A 96 -0.50 5.36 10.44
N LEU A 97 -0.78 6.49 11.10
CA LEU A 97 -2.11 7.10 11.19
C LEU A 97 -2.62 7.60 9.84
N GLY A 98 -1.71 8.04 8.97
CA GLY A 98 -2.04 8.46 7.61
C GLY A 98 -2.63 7.35 6.74
N ILE A 99 -2.17 6.11 6.94
CA ILE A 99 -2.64 4.92 6.18
C ILE A 99 -3.87 4.26 6.81
N ALA A 100 -4.20 4.59 8.07
CA ALA A 100 -5.34 4.03 8.80
C ALA A 100 -6.67 3.93 8.02
N PRO A 101 -7.16 4.94 7.27
CA PRO A 101 -8.43 4.85 6.55
C PRO A 101 -8.39 3.83 5.40
N LEU A 102 -7.24 3.64 4.74
CA LEU A 102 -7.10 2.64 3.70
C LEU A 102 -7.19 1.23 4.30
N VAL A 103 -6.51 1.00 5.42
CA VAL A 103 -6.56 -0.26 6.17
C VAL A 103 -7.96 -0.54 6.72
N ALA A 104 -8.62 0.48 7.27
CA ALA A 104 -9.95 0.37 7.87
C ALA A 104 -11.02 -0.09 6.87
N ARG A 105 -10.89 0.33 5.60
CA ARG A 105 -11.83 -0.02 4.51
C ARG A 105 -11.49 -1.33 3.80
N HIS A 106 -10.25 -1.80 3.90
CA HIS A 106 -9.81 -3.00 3.20
C HIS A 106 -10.28 -4.30 3.87
N TYR A 107 -10.45 -5.36 3.09
CA TYR A 107 -10.83 -6.68 3.60
C TYR A 107 -9.77 -7.21 4.57
N ARG A 108 -10.21 -7.57 5.80
CA ARG A 108 -9.33 -7.94 6.92
C ARG A 108 -8.25 -8.98 6.56
N TYR A 109 -8.66 -10.07 5.91
CA TYR A 109 -7.73 -11.15 5.54
C TYR A 109 -6.83 -10.79 4.36
N GLN A 110 -7.36 -10.08 3.36
CA GLN A 110 -6.58 -9.62 2.21
C GLN A 110 -5.51 -8.60 2.63
N PHE A 111 -5.83 -7.76 3.62
CA PHE A 111 -4.90 -6.82 4.25
C PHE A 111 -3.73 -7.57 4.92
N LEU A 112 -4.03 -8.55 5.78
CA LEU A 112 -3.01 -9.32 6.50
C LEU A 112 -2.10 -10.10 5.54
N PHE A 113 -2.69 -10.74 4.53
CA PHE A 113 -1.94 -11.48 3.53
C PHE A 113 -1.05 -10.57 2.69
N SER A 114 -1.58 -9.41 2.28
CA SER A 114 -0.82 -8.37 1.57
C SER A 114 0.36 -7.86 2.39
N PHE A 115 0.13 -7.57 3.67
CA PHE A 115 1.19 -7.12 4.58
C PHE A 115 2.33 -8.14 4.61
N LEU A 116 2.01 -9.41 4.80
CA LEU A 116 3.00 -10.50 4.86
C LEU A 116 3.77 -10.64 3.54
N ILE A 117 3.10 -10.62 2.39
CA ILE A 117 3.76 -10.69 1.07
C ILE A 117 4.76 -9.55 0.90
N TRP A 118 4.36 -8.32 1.19
CA TRP A 118 5.24 -7.17 0.98
C TRP A 118 6.37 -7.09 2.01
N THR A 119 6.15 -7.54 3.25
CA THR A 119 7.24 -7.69 4.23
C THR A 119 8.27 -8.72 3.75
N LEU A 120 7.82 -9.86 3.23
CA LEU A 120 8.70 -10.87 2.68
C LEU A 120 9.45 -10.36 1.44
N ALA A 121 8.75 -9.67 0.53
CA ALA A 121 9.35 -9.04 -0.64
C ALA A 121 10.45 -8.04 -0.23
N LEU A 122 10.16 -7.14 0.72
CA LEU A 122 11.16 -6.21 1.26
C LEU A 122 12.39 -6.96 1.78
N ALA A 123 12.20 -8.00 2.59
CA ALA A 123 13.31 -8.78 3.15
C ALA A 123 14.16 -9.45 2.05
N ILE A 124 13.53 -10.03 1.02
CA ILE A 124 14.22 -10.65 -0.11
C ILE A 124 15.03 -9.61 -0.89
N PHE A 125 14.46 -8.43 -1.16
CA PHE A 125 15.16 -7.40 -1.93
C PHE A 125 16.25 -6.68 -1.13
N ILE A 126 16.11 -6.54 0.19
CA ILE A 126 17.21 -6.12 1.06
C ILE A 126 18.36 -7.12 0.99
N LEU A 127 18.06 -8.42 1.04
CA LEU A 127 19.07 -9.48 0.94
C LEU A 127 19.74 -9.48 -0.44
N CYS A 128 18.95 -9.37 -1.51
CA CYS A 128 19.43 -9.26 -2.88
C CYS A 128 20.37 -8.05 -3.05
N GLY A 129 19.94 -6.86 -2.61
CA GLY A 129 20.75 -5.64 -2.65
C GLY A 129 22.06 -5.77 -1.87
N SER A 130 22.04 -6.52 -0.75
CA SER A 130 23.22 -6.78 0.08
C SER A 130 24.29 -7.61 -0.64
N PHE A 131 23.88 -8.57 -1.48
CA PHE A 131 24.78 -9.47 -2.21
C PHE A 131 25.06 -9.07 -3.65
N LEU A 132 24.29 -8.11 -4.20
CA LEU A 132 24.42 -7.70 -5.59
C LEU A 132 25.82 -7.10 -5.86
N PRO A 133 26.63 -7.67 -6.78
CA PRO A 133 27.99 -7.18 -7.04
C PRO A 133 28.01 -5.81 -7.74
N LEU A 134 26.91 -5.43 -8.41
CA LEU A 134 26.75 -4.12 -9.03
C LEU A 134 26.57 -3.03 -7.98
N ASP A 135 27.40 -1.99 -8.04
CA ASP A 135 27.33 -0.83 -7.15
C ASP A 135 26.29 0.19 -7.63
N LEU A 136 25.06 0.06 -7.13
CA LEU A 136 23.98 1.00 -7.41
C LEU A 136 24.21 2.37 -6.79
N THR A 137 25.13 2.49 -5.82
CA THR A 137 25.40 3.76 -5.14
C THR A 137 26.20 4.72 -6.00
N LEU A 138 27.00 4.19 -6.92
CA LEU A 138 27.73 4.95 -7.93
C LEU A 138 26.79 5.44 -9.03
N ASP A 139 25.82 4.61 -9.42
CA ASP A 139 24.85 4.85 -10.49
C ASP A 139 23.52 5.45 -10.00
N VAL A 140 23.52 6.23 -8.91
CA VAL A 140 22.30 6.83 -8.35
C VAL A 140 21.54 7.70 -9.36
N VAL A 141 22.28 8.38 -10.25
CA VAL A 141 21.67 9.18 -11.33
C VAL A 141 20.92 8.29 -12.32
N VAL A 142 21.46 7.11 -12.65
CA VAL A 142 20.81 6.14 -13.54
C VAL A 142 19.55 5.58 -12.89
N LEU A 143 19.59 5.28 -11.59
CA LEU A 143 18.39 4.88 -10.84
C LEU A 143 17.29 5.94 -10.88
N PHE A 144 17.67 7.21 -10.71
CA PHE A 144 16.73 8.31 -10.79
C PHE A 144 16.12 8.46 -12.20
N VAL A 145 16.94 8.36 -13.26
CA VAL A 145 16.47 8.38 -14.65
C VAL A 145 15.54 7.19 -14.93
N LEU A 146 15.90 5.97 -14.48
CA LEU A 146 15.07 4.78 -14.63
C LEU A 146 13.72 4.95 -13.91
N ALA A 147 13.70 5.59 -12.75
CA ALA A 147 12.48 5.87 -12.01
C ALA A 147 11.57 6.85 -12.75
N VAL A 148 12.13 7.94 -13.29
CA VAL A 148 11.38 8.90 -14.11
C VAL A 148 10.80 8.23 -15.36
N VAL A 149 11.60 7.42 -16.06
CA VAL A 149 11.14 6.66 -17.24
C VAL A 149 10.03 5.67 -16.85
N SER A 150 10.16 4.99 -15.71
CA SER A 150 9.15 4.06 -15.20
C SER A 150 7.85 4.77 -14.86
N ILE A 151 7.91 5.98 -14.31
CA ILE A 151 6.72 6.81 -14.03
C ILE A 151 6.04 7.23 -15.35
N ILE A 152 6.79 7.70 -16.35
CA ILE A 152 6.25 8.07 -17.66
C ILE A 152 5.58 6.85 -18.32
N GLY A 153 6.24 5.69 -18.30
CA GLY A 153 5.69 4.44 -18.79
C GLY A 153 4.42 4.03 -18.06
N ALA A 154 4.41 4.11 -16.72
CA ALA A 154 3.23 3.81 -15.92
C ALA A 154 2.05 4.73 -16.27
N ILE A 155 2.27 6.04 -16.41
CA ILE A 155 1.23 7.00 -16.82
C ILE A 155 0.69 6.64 -18.21
N TYR A 156 1.55 6.31 -19.17
CA TYR A 156 1.12 5.91 -20.52
C TYR A 156 0.21 4.67 -20.49
N PHE A 157 0.60 3.62 -19.78
CA PHE A 157 -0.20 2.39 -19.69
C PHE A 157 -1.50 2.57 -18.87
N VAL A 158 -1.51 3.49 -17.89
CA VAL A 158 -2.74 3.93 -17.21
C VAL A 158 -3.65 4.68 -18.18
N MET A 159 -3.12 5.57 -19.02
CA MET A 159 -3.91 6.26 -20.05
C MET A 159 -4.47 5.28 -21.08
N LEU A 160 -3.73 4.25 -21.48
CA LEU A 160 -4.26 3.17 -22.34
C LEU A 160 -5.40 2.40 -21.67
N TYR A 161 -5.33 2.19 -20.35
CA TYR A 161 -6.41 1.54 -19.60
C TYR A 161 -7.67 2.41 -19.61
N ILE A 162 -7.54 3.71 -19.35
CA ILE A 162 -8.67 4.65 -19.22
C ILE A 162 -9.27 5.02 -20.59
N VAL A 163 -8.43 5.36 -21.58
CA VAL A 163 -8.86 5.93 -22.87
C VAL A 163 -9.16 4.83 -23.89
N ALA A 164 -8.29 3.82 -23.98
CA ALA A 164 -8.41 2.74 -24.97
C ALA A 164 -9.05 1.45 -24.40
N ASN A 165 -9.45 1.44 -23.13
CA ASN A 165 -10.07 0.30 -22.45
C ASN A 165 -9.29 -1.02 -22.57
N VAL A 166 -7.95 -0.95 -22.57
CA VAL A 166 -7.11 -2.15 -22.60
C VAL A 166 -6.96 -2.70 -21.17
N PRO A 167 -7.63 -3.81 -20.80
CA PRO A 167 -7.76 -4.20 -19.38
C PRO A 167 -6.42 -4.60 -18.74
N TYR A 168 -5.53 -5.24 -19.51
CA TYR A 168 -4.24 -5.72 -19.00
C TYR A 168 -3.17 -4.62 -18.89
N SER A 169 -3.35 -3.46 -19.52
CA SER A 169 -2.35 -2.38 -19.49
C SER A 169 -2.14 -1.84 -18.08
N PHE A 170 -3.19 -1.89 -17.24
CA PHE A 170 -3.09 -1.44 -15.85
C PHE A 170 -2.15 -2.32 -14.99
N ILE A 171 -2.08 -3.63 -15.26
CA ILE A 171 -1.14 -4.53 -14.59
C ILE A 171 0.29 -4.16 -14.98
N ILE A 172 0.52 -3.86 -16.26
CA ILE A 172 1.83 -3.45 -16.78
C ILE A 172 2.25 -2.11 -16.14
N ALA A 173 1.34 -1.13 -16.06
CA ALA A 173 1.62 0.15 -15.40
C ALA A 173 2.09 -0.02 -13.96
N ARG A 174 1.46 -0.92 -13.21
CA ARG A 174 1.83 -1.24 -11.83
C ARG A 174 3.20 -1.91 -11.75
N ALA A 175 3.50 -2.82 -12.69
CA ALA A 175 4.80 -3.49 -12.74
C ALA A 175 5.95 -2.47 -12.88
N PHE A 176 5.79 -1.44 -13.71
CA PHE A 176 6.79 -0.36 -13.84
C PHE A 176 7.08 0.33 -12.51
N ILE A 177 6.05 0.69 -11.75
CA ILE A 177 6.25 1.38 -10.47
C ILE A 177 6.85 0.45 -9.43
N VAL A 178 6.36 -0.80 -9.33
CA VAL A 178 6.89 -1.79 -8.37
C VAL A 178 8.37 -2.07 -8.66
N ILE A 179 8.75 -2.30 -9.92
CA ILE A 179 10.16 -2.50 -10.30
C ILE A 179 11.00 -1.29 -9.89
N SER A 180 10.52 -0.07 -10.15
CA SER A 180 11.22 1.16 -9.75
C SER A 180 11.45 1.23 -8.24
N ILE A 181 10.45 0.89 -7.41
CA ILE A 181 10.58 0.91 -5.94
C ILE A 181 11.56 -0.17 -5.47
N LEU A 182 11.48 -1.38 -6.02
CA LEU A 182 12.37 -2.49 -5.65
C LEU A 182 13.84 -2.17 -5.96
N MET A 183 14.12 -1.41 -7.03
CA MET A 183 15.46 -0.90 -7.31
C MET A 183 15.96 0.05 -6.21
N PHE A 184 15.10 0.95 -5.70
CA PHE A 184 15.44 1.82 -4.58
C PHE A 184 15.64 1.06 -3.26
N VAL A 185 14.85 0.02 -3.00
CA VAL A 185 15.06 -0.86 -1.83
C VAL A 185 16.46 -1.47 -1.85
N MET A 186 16.89 -1.99 -3.01
CA MET A 186 18.25 -2.55 -3.16
C MET A 186 19.33 -1.48 -2.97
N TYR A 187 19.12 -0.28 -3.52
CA TYR A 187 20.00 0.87 -3.32
C TYR A 187 20.12 1.24 -1.83
N HIS A 188 19.00 1.34 -1.10
CA HIS A 188 19.01 1.64 0.33
C HIS A 188 19.70 0.54 1.15
N ALA A 189 19.51 -0.74 0.82
CA ALA A 189 20.24 -1.84 1.45
C ALA A 189 21.76 -1.74 1.24
N GLN A 190 22.20 -1.34 0.04
CA GLN A 190 23.63 -1.15 -0.27
C GLN A 190 24.26 -0.02 0.54
N ILE A 191 23.57 1.12 0.65
CA ILE A 191 24.06 2.27 1.43
C ILE A 191 24.14 1.93 2.93
N ILE A 192 23.20 1.13 3.44
CA ILE A 192 23.16 0.73 4.86
C ILE A 192 24.32 -0.24 5.18
N ASN A 193 24.57 -1.21 4.31
CA ASN A 193 25.66 -2.17 4.51
C ASN A 193 27.06 -1.54 4.28
N GLY A 194 27.14 -0.51 3.43
CA GLY A 194 28.35 0.26 3.16
C GLY A 194 29.40 -0.47 2.34
N GLY A 195 30.61 0.10 2.29
CA GLY A 195 31.73 -0.45 1.51
C GLY A 195 31.67 -0.17 0.00
N ARG A 196 30.91 0.86 -0.40
CA ARG A 196 30.61 1.27 -1.78
C ARG A 196 30.76 2.79 -1.96
N PHE A 197 30.50 3.32 -3.16
CA PHE A 197 30.70 4.74 -3.48
C PHE A 197 30.00 5.70 -2.50
N ALA A 198 28.75 5.43 -2.13
CA ALA A 198 28.03 6.19 -1.12
C ALA A 198 27.62 5.30 0.06
N GLU A 199 27.87 5.78 1.27
CA GLU A 199 27.49 5.11 2.52
C GLU A 199 26.76 6.06 3.46
N MET A 200 25.76 5.53 4.18
CA MET A 200 25.06 6.31 5.20
C MET A 200 25.91 6.38 6.46
N ARG A 201 25.80 7.46 7.23
CA ARG A 201 26.54 7.61 8.48
C ARG A 201 26.05 6.58 9.51
N THR A 202 26.98 5.94 10.22
CA THR A 202 26.68 4.91 11.25
C THR A 202 25.79 5.40 12.41
N LYS A 203 25.66 6.73 12.57
CA LYS A 203 24.84 7.33 13.64
C LYS A 203 23.38 7.55 13.23
N ASP A 204 23.04 7.44 11.95
CA ASP A 204 21.72 7.81 11.42
C ASP A 204 20.79 6.59 11.25
N TYR A 205 20.81 5.67 12.22
CA TYR A 205 20.05 4.40 12.15
C TYR A 205 18.54 4.61 12.20
N PHE A 206 18.04 5.65 12.89
CA PHE A 206 16.62 6.01 12.86
C PHE A 206 16.16 6.44 11.46
N LEU A 207 16.93 7.30 10.80
CA LEU A 207 16.62 7.74 9.44
C LEU A 207 16.65 6.56 8.47
N ALA A 208 17.65 5.70 8.58
CA ALA A 208 17.77 4.51 7.75
C ALA A 208 16.55 3.56 7.92
N ALA A 209 16.12 3.35 9.17
CA ALA A 209 14.96 2.49 9.45
C ALA A 209 13.64 3.10 8.97
N ILE A 210 13.47 4.43 9.08
CA ILE A 210 12.30 5.13 8.54
C ILE A 210 12.27 5.01 7.02
N ILE A 211 13.41 5.16 6.32
CA ILE A 211 13.48 5.01 4.87
C ILE A 211 13.04 3.60 4.45
N LEU A 212 13.56 2.55 5.08
CA LEU A 212 13.14 1.18 4.77
C LEU A 212 11.66 0.92 5.08
N PHE A 213 11.13 1.53 6.14
CA PHE A 213 9.69 1.48 6.44
C PHE A 213 8.85 2.20 5.38
N LEU A 214 9.33 3.34 4.86
CA LEU A 214 8.69 4.03 3.74
C LEU A 214 8.72 3.20 2.47
N ASP A 215 9.83 2.54 2.16
CA ASP A 215 9.92 1.65 1.01
C ASP A 215 8.90 0.52 1.11
N PHE A 216 8.78 -0.10 2.30
CA PHE A 216 7.73 -1.07 2.58
C PHE A 216 6.34 -0.47 2.36
N LEU A 217 6.09 0.74 2.87
CA LEU A 217 4.79 1.40 2.77
C LEU A 217 4.43 1.72 1.32
N LEU A 218 5.40 2.14 0.49
CA LEU A 218 5.21 2.35 -0.94
C LEU A 218 4.81 1.05 -1.66
N LEU A 219 5.46 -0.07 -1.33
CA LEU A 219 5.09 -1.38 -1.86
C LEU A 219 3.70 -1.82 -1.36
N PHE A 220 3.45 -1.68 -0.07
CA PHE A 220 2.20 -2.07 0.58
C PHE A 220 0.99 -1.30 0.06
N LEU A 221 1.16 -0.02 -0.30
CA LEU A 221 0.10 0.80 -0.89
C LEU A 221 -0.49 0.20 -2.18
N PHE A 222 0.29 -0.58 -2.94
CA PHE A 222 -0.21 -1.25 -4.15
C PHE A 222 -1.26 -2.31 -3.85
N SER A 223 -1.26 -2.91 -2.67
CA SER A 223 -2.29 -3.89 -2.30
C SER A 223 -3.68 -3.26 -2.22
N PHE A 224 -3.79 -2.00 -1.83
CA PHE A 224 -5.09 -1.31 -1.82
C PHE A 224 -5.59 -1.03 -3.24
N GLN A 225 -4.69 -0.87 -4.21
CA GLN A 225 -5.08 -0.74 -5.61
C GLN A 225 -5.57 -2.09 -6.19
N MET A 226 -5.01 -3.21 -5.73
CA MET A 226 -5.42 -4.56 -6.11
C MET A 226 -6.73 -5.01 -5.42
N ALA A 227 -7.15 -4.30 -4.37
CA ALA A 227 -8.43 -4.56 -3.73
C ALA A 227 -9.55 -4.33 -4.75
N PRO A 228 -10.53 -5.25 -4.87
CA PRO A 228 -11.76 -4.94 -5.57
C PRO A 228 -12.35 -3.66 -4.95
N LYS A 229 -12.62 -2.62 -5.76
CA LYS A 229 -13.28 -1.36 -5.35
C LYS A 229 -14.69 -1.58 -4.71
N TRP A 230 -15.14 -2.82 -4.66
CA TRP A 230 -16.44 -3.35 -4.25
C TRP A 230 -16.77 -3.18 -2.75
N SER A 231 -16.05 -2.33 -2.02
CA SER A 231 -16.24 -2.12 -0.58
C SER A 231 -17.04 -0.86 -0.24
N ASP A 232 -17.46 -0.06 -1.22
CA ASP A 232 -18.33 1.07 -0.94
C ASP A 232 -19.80 0.60 -0.93
N LEU A 233 -20.50 0.89 0.17
CA LEU A 233 -21.97 0.82 0.24
C LEU A 233 -22.63 1.69 -0.86
N CYS A 234 -21.88 2.60 -1.48
CA CYS A 234 -22.28 3.40 -2.64
C CYS A 234 -22.39 2.59 -3.95
N ASP A 235 -21.92 1.35 -4.02
CA ASP A 235 -22.09 0.48 -5.21
C ASP A 235 -23.45 -0.24 -5.27
N SER A 236 -24.35 0.02 -4.31
CA SER A 236 -25.77 -0.36 -4.43
C SER A 236 -26.38 0.13 -5.76
N GLU A 237 -26.02 1.35 -6.18
CA GLU A 237 -26.51 1.97 -7.42
C GLU A 237 -25.87 1.36 -8.69
N TRP A 238 -24.67 0.78 -8.60
CA TRP A 238 -24.00 0.16 -9.77
C TRP A 238 -24.43 -1.29 -9.99
N LYS A 239 -24.90 -1.99 -8.94
CA LYS A 239 -25.50 -3.33 -9.07
C LYS A 239 -26.64 -3.37 -10.10
N ASN A 240 -27.36 -2.26 -10.29
CA ASN A 240 -28.45 -2.15 -11.27
C ASN A 240 -27.97 -1.83 -12.70
N ASN A 241 -26.78 -1.23 -12.85
CA ASN A 241 -26.28 -0.72 -14.14
C ASN A 241 -25.19 -1.60 -14.77
N LEU A 242 -24.71 -2.64 -14.08
CA LEU A 242 -23.80 -3.61 -14.67
C LEU A 242 -24.58 -4.67 -15.46
N VAL A 243 -24.93 -4.34 -16.71
CA VAL A 243 -25.55 -5.23 -17.71
C VAL A 243 -24.74 -6.52 -17.94
N LEU A 244 -23.48 -6.58 -17.49
CA LEU A 244 -22.57 -7.70 -17.71
C LEU A 244 -22.83 -8.94 -16.83
N PHE A 245 -23.67 -8.84 -15.79
CA PHE A 245 -24.11 -9.99 -14.97
C PHE A 245 -25.62 -10.03 -14.75
N LYS A 246 -26.41 -9.40 -15.62
CA LYS A 246 -27.82 -9.80 -15.76
C LYS A 246 -27.79 -11.14 -16.46
N GLU A 247 -27.68 -12.22 -15.69
CA GLU A 247 -27.83 -13.55 -16.25
C GLU A 247 -29.13 -13.56 -17.06
N THR A 248 -28.98 -13.80 -18.36
CA THR A 248 -30.06 -14.12 -19.28
C THR A 248 -30.57 -15.55 -19.03
N THR A 249 -30.64 -15.97 -17.77
CA THR A 249 -31.37 -17.16 -17.33
C THR A 249 -32.79 -16.76 -16.93
N THR A 250 -33.48 -16.04 -17.82
CA THR A 250 -34.93 -16.22 -17.95
C THR A 250 -35.17 -17.55 -18.67
N SER A 251 -34.74 -18.65 -18.06
CA SER A 251 -35.32 -19.96 -18.38
C SER A 251 -36.75 -19.91 -17.86
N ARG A 252 -37.67 -19.57 -18.78
CA ARG A 252 -39.10 -19.78 -18.61
C ARG A 252 -39.29 -21.17 -17.98
N PRO A 253 -39.98 -21.32 -16.84
CA PRO A 253 -40.41 -22.65 -16.45
C PRO A 253 -41.40 -23.10 -17.52
N ILE A 254 -41.07 -24.21 -18.19
CA ILE A 254 -41.97 -24.91 -19.09
C ILE A 254 -43.19 -25.33 -18.26
N LEU A 255 -44.30 -24.65 -18.54
CA LEU A 255 -45.62 -24.84 -17.96
C LEU A 255 -46.20 -26.18 -18.45
N TRP A 256 -46.02 -27.28 -17.70
CA TRP A 256 -46.59 -28.58 -18.08
C TRP A 256 -47.26 -29.39 -16.98
N TRP A 257 -47.60 -28.80 -15.83
CA TRP A 257 -48.34 -29.51 -14.79
C TRP A 257 -49.25 -28.57 -14.01
N HIS A 258 -50.44 -28.27 -14.55
CA HIS A 258 -51.58 -27.91 -13.71
C HIS A 258 -52.64 -28.98 -13.88
N THR A 259 -52.74 -29.78 -12.82
CA THR A 259 -53.80 -30.72 -12.52
C THR A 259 -55.14 -30.03 -12.49
N TRP A 260 -56.09 -30.67 -13.16
CA TRP A 260 -57.52 -30.38 -13.20
C TRP A 260 -58.14 -30.30 -11.82
N THR A 261 -58.84 -29.20 -11.52
CA THR A 261 -60.02 -29.21 -10.63
C THR A 261 -61.11 -28.33 -11.26
N TRP A 262 -62.32 -28.87 -11.27
CA TRP A 262 -63.49 -28.40 -12.01
C TRP A 262 -64.26 -27.27 -11.29
N SER A 263 -64.92 -26.44 -12.12
CA SER A 263 -66.16 -25.65 -11.97
C SER A 263 -66.92 -25.66 -10.62
N THR A 264 -67.56 -24.59 -10.15
CA THR A 264 -68.66 -23.81 -10.75
C THR A 264 -68.94 -22.51 -9.95
N GLU A 265 -69.70 -21.58 -10.57
CA GLU A 265 -70.52 -20.51 -9.94
C GLU A 265 -69.74 -19.34 -9.27
N ASP A 266 -69.96 -18.05 -9.54
CA ASP A 266 -71.20 -17.35 -9.87
C ASP A 266 -70.96 -16.13 -10.78
N SER A 267 -71.88 -16.02 -11.74
CA SER A 267 -72.13 -14.85 -12.57
C SER A 267 -73.12 -13.90 -11.90
N ALA A 268 -72.71 -12.71 -11.46
CA ALA A 268 -73.61 -11.56 -11.26
C ALA A 268 -72.85 -10.28 -10.85
N LEU A 269 -72.53 -9.41 -11.82
CA LEU A 269 -73.01 -8.02 -11.86
C LEU A 269 -72.35 -7.27 -13.03
N LYS A 270 -73.11 -7.10 -14.11
CA LYS A 270 -72.98 -5.95 -15.01
C LYS A 270 -73.65 -4.76 -14.31
N HIS A 271 -72.96 -3.63 -14.15
CA HIS A 271 -73.52 -2.32 -14.51
C HIS A 271 -72.51 -1.18 -14.40
N SER A 272 -72.51 -0.33 -15.44
CA SER A 272 -72.14 1.11 -15.51
C SER A 272 -70.69 1.52 -15.20
N THR A 273 -69.86 1.94 -16.19
CA THR A 273 -69.76 3.27 -16.85
C THR A 273 -69.40 4.43 -15.91
N GLU A 274 -68.46 5.26 -16.41
CA GLU A 274 -68.05 6.61 -15.94
C GLU A 274 -67.13 6.59 -14.70
N GLU A 275 -66.02 7.34 -14.55
CA GLU A 275 -65.45 8.50 -15.25
C GLU A 275 -64.00 8.70 -14.72
N TYR A 276 -63.28 9.65 -15.30
CA TYR A 276 -61.88 10.04 -15.12
C TYR A 276 -61.29 10.22 -13.69
N ALA A 277 -60.03 9.76 -13.58
CA ALA A 277 -58.83 10.32 -12.89
C ALA A 277 -58.78 10.48 -11.35
N PRO A 278 -57.57 10.58 -10.75
CA PRO A 278 -56.21 10.23 -11.21
C PRO A 278 -55.66 8.91 -10.64
#